data_AF-A0A5P9ET65-F1
#
_entry.id   AF-A0A5P9ET65-F1
#
_cell.length_a   1.000
_cell.length_b   1.000
_cell.length_c   1.000
_cell.angle_alpha   90.00
_cell.angle_beta   90.00
_cell.angle_gamma   90.00
#
_symmetry.space_group_name_H-M   'P 1'
#
loop_
_entity.id
_entity.type
_entity.pdbx_description
1 polymer ?
#
loop_
_entity_poly.entity_id
_entity_poly.type
_entity_poly.pdbx_seq_one_letter_code
_entity_poly.pdbx_strand_id
1 'polypeptide(L)'
;MVECRILFTGIIRLIGKRSDLLAEAAVSHMVSFKDEIKKIIFANDLEFTSHETIVQGLEADIYFTHPYSSWERGINEDTNCLIRKY
;
A
#
# COMPACT_ATOMS: atom_id res chain seq x y z
N MET A 1 2.42 -3.38 2.81
CA MET A 1 1.56 -3.83 1.70
C MET A 1 1.08 -5.24 2.02
N VAL A 2 -0.20 -5.52 1.81
CA VAL A 2 -0.77 -6.87 1.90
C VAL A 2 -1.43 -7.19 0.55
N GLU A 3 -1.13 -8.33 -0.01
CA GLU A 3 -1.79 -8.85 -1.21
C GLU A 3 -3.04 -9.64 -0.80
N CYS A 4 -4.19 -9.29 -1.36
CA CYS A 4 -5.47 -9.84 -0.89
C CYS A 4 -5.74 -11.30 -1.30
N ARG A 5 -5.04 -11.87 -2.30
CA ARG A 5 -5.33 -13.22 -2.78
C ARG A 5 -4.52 -14.29 -2.05
N ILE A 6 -3.19 -14.13 -1.97
CA ILE A 6 -2.33 -15.11 -1.29
C ILE A 6 -1.88 -14.66 0.10
N LEU A 7 -2.32 -13.48 0.57
CA LEU A 7 -1.93 -12.88 1.85
C LEU A 7 -0.43 -12.60 1.99
N PHE A 8 0.26 -12.42 0.86
CA PHE A 8 1.65 -11.99 0.86
C PHE A 8 1.77 -10.60 1.49
N THR A 9 2.64 -10.46 2.50
CA THR A 9 2.75 -9.23 3.28
C THR A 9 4.17 -8.71 3.28
N GLY A 10 4.36 -7.50 2.75
CA GLY A 10 5.62 -6.77 2.77
C GLY A 10 5.56 -5.60 3.75
N ILE A 11 6.51 -5.53 4.68
CA ILE A 11 6.63 -4.44 5.66
C ILE A 11 7.93 -3.70 5.39
N ILE A 12 7.82 -2.39 5.20
CA ILE A 12 8.96 -1.51 4.97
C ILE A 12 8.97 -0.48 6.09
N ARG A 13 10.12 -0.31 6.73
CA ARG A 13 10.30 0.70 7.78
C ARG A 13 10.60 2.05 7.13
N LEU A 14 9.75 3.05 7.38
CA LEU A 14 9.94 4.42 6.91
C LEU A 14 10.49 5.32 8.03
N ILE A 15 11.40 6.22 7.67
CA ILE A 15 11.95 7.23 8.59
C ILE A 15 11.09 8.50 8.46
N GLY A 16 9.90 8.47 9.06
CA GLY A 16 8.96 9.59 9.09
C GLY A 16 7.69 9.39 8.25
N LYS A 17 6.78 10.37 8.33
CA LYS A 17 5.44 10.36 7.72
C LYS A 17 5.32 11.31 6.53
N ARG A 18 6.27 11.24 5.59
CA ARG A 18 6.24 12.04 4.36
C ARG A 18 5.76 11.20 3.19
N SER A 19 4.85 11.75 2.39
CA SER A 19 4.30 11.08 1.20
C SER A 19 5.37 10.79 0.15
N ASP A 20 6.34 11.69 -0.02
CA ASP A 20 7.43 11.53 -0.99
C ASP A 20 8.30 10.29 -0.69
N LEU A 21 8.70 10.16 0.58
CA LEU A 21 9.53 9.04 1.05
C LEU A 21 8.77 7.72 0.96
N LEU A 22 7.45 7.76 1.23
CA LEU A 22 6.59 6.58 1.11
C LEU A 22 6.49 6.14 -0.36
N ALA A 23 6.30 7.08 -1.29
CA ALA A 23 6.20 6.78 -2.71
C ALA A 23 7.50 6.20 -3.27
N GLU A 24 8.65 6.80 -2.95
CA GLU A 24 9.96 6.32 -3.38
C GLU A 24 10.26 4.92 -2.82
N ALA A 25 10.00 4.70 -1.53
CA ALA A 25 10.15 3.38 -0.91
C ALA A 25 9.19 2.35 -1.53
N ALA A 26 7.94 2.73 -1.79
CA ALA A 26 6.97 1.84 -2.43
C ALA A 26 7.47 1.42 -3.82
N VAL A 27 7.86 2.36 -4.67
CA VAL A 27 8.35 2.05 -6.03
C VAL A 27 9.60 1.18 -5.98
N SER A 28 10.60 1.55 -5.17
CA SER A 28 11.87 0.80 -5.11
C SER A 28 11.71 -0.65 -4.65
N HIS A 29 10.77 -0.92 -3.74
CA HIS A 29 10.52 -2.27 -3.23
C HIS A 29 9.49 -3.06 -4.04
N MET A 30 8.59 -2.38 -4.76
CA MET A 30 7.51 -3.02 -5.52
C MET A 30 7.83 -3.19 -7.00
N VAL A 31 8.89 -2.56 -7.52
CA VAL A 31 9.29 -2.66 -8.93
C VAL A 31 9.52 -4.11 -9.38
N SER A 32 10.05 -4.96 -8.50
CA SER A 32 10.27 -6.39 -8.78
C SER A 32 8.98 -7.18 -8.99
N PHE A 33 7.84 -6.65 -8.52
CA PHE A 33 6.52 -7.26 -8.60
C PHE A 33 5.58 -6.50 -9.53
N LYS A 34 6.09 -5.52 -10.31
CA LYS A 34 5.24 -4.63 -11.11
C LYS A 34 4.30 -5.39 -12.05
N ASP A 35 4.78 -6.48 -12.66
CA ASP A 35 4.01 -7.29 -13.61
C ASP A 35 2.91 -8.13 -12.94
N GLU A 36 3.04 -8.35 -11.62
CA GLU A 36 2.06 -9.08 -10.81
C GLU A 36 1.03 -8.14 -10.17
N ILE A 37 1.39 -6.87 -9.97
CA ILE A 37 0.54 -5.87 -9.34
C ILE A 37 -0.43 -5.27 -10.38
N LYS A 38 -1.66 -5.77 -10.37
CA LYS A 38 -2.72 -5.25 -11.28
C LYS A 38 -3.41 -4.00 -10.72
N LYS A 39 -3.67 -4.00 -9.41
CA LYS A 39 -4.47 -2.96 -8.75
C LYS A 39 -3.92 -2.75 -7.34
N ILE A 40 -3.78 -1.49 -6.95
CA ILE A 40 -3.40 -1.08 -5.61
C ILE A 40 -4.56 -0.32 -5.01
N ILE A 41 -4.92 -0.67 -3.77
CA ILE A 41 -5.96 0.04 -3.02
C ILE A 41 -5.28 0.75 -1.86
N PHE A 42 -5.39 2.08 -1.83
CA PHE A 42 -4.89 2.91 -0.75
C PHE A 42 -5.99 3.41 0.16
N ALA A 43 -5.61 3.70 1.40
CA ALA A 43 -6.44 4.44 2.31
C ALA A 43 -6.50 5.91 1.88
N ASN A 44 -7.61 6.58 2.19
CA ASN A 44 -7.77 8.01 1.93
C ASN A 44 -7.03 8.87 2.98
N ASP A 45 -5.74 8.61 3.15
CA ASP A 45 -4.85 9.30 4.10
C ASP A 45 -3.89 10.23 3.34
N LEU A 46 -3.54 11.37 3.94
CA LEU A 46 -2.64 12.37 3.34
C LEU A 46 -1.24 11.82 3.01
N GLU A 47 -0.84 10.73 3.66
CA GLU A 47 0.42 10.05 3.41
C GLU A 47 0.49 9.45 1.98
N PHE A 48 -0.65 9.24 1.31
CA PHE A 48 -0.74 8.73 -0.06
C PHE A 48 -0.97 9.84 -1.11
N THR A 49 -0.78 11.11 -0.75
CA THR A 49 -0.97 12.22 -1.71
C THR A 49 -0.04 12.08 -2.92
N SER A 50 1.19 11.61 -2.73
CA SER A 50 2.19 11.39 -3.80
C SER A 50 2.01 10.07 -4.56
N HIS A 51 0.77 9.55 -4.67
CA HIS A 51 0.47 8.29 -5.36
C HIS A 51 0.73 8.33 -6.87
N GLU A 52 0.73 9.49 -7.51
CA GLU A 52 1.04 9.63 -8.94
C GLU A 52 2.42 9.06 -9.30
N THR A 53 3.42 9.27 -8.43
CA THR A 53 4.77 8.69 -8.58
C THR A 53 4.74 7.16 -8.52
N ILE A 54 3.84 6.60 -7.71
CA ILE A 54 3.66 5.16 -7.57
C ILE A 54 2.99 4.58 -8.83
N VAL A 55 1.98 5.27 -9.38
CA VAL A 55 1.35 4.89 -10.67
C VAL A 55 2.40 4.85 -11.77
N GLN A 56 3.22 5.90 -11.87
CA GLN A 56 4.25 6.00 -12.91
C GLN A 56 5.34 4.93 -12.76
N GLY A 57 5.71 4.58 -11.52
CA GLY A 57 6.75 3.58 -11.26
C GLY A 57 6.30 2.13 -11.41
N LEU A 58 5.01 1.84 -11.17
CA LEU A 58 4.47 0.47 -11.15
C LEU A 58 3.56 0.15 -12.34
N GLU A 59 3.15 1.15 -13.13
CA GLU A 59 2.20 0.99 -14.25
C GLU A 59 0.89 0.29 -13.82
N ALA A 60 0.47 0.52 -12.57
CA ALA A 60 -0.68 -0.14 -11.95
C ALA A 60 -1.81 0.85 -11.66
N ASP A 61 -3.06 0.35 -11.72
CA ASP A 61 -4.23 1.14 -11.36
C ASP A 61 -4.30 1.36 -9.84
N ILE A 62 -4.48 2.61 -9.42
CA ILE A 62 -4.61 2.98 -8.01
C ILE A 62 -6.05 3.38 -7.71
N TYR A 63 -6.61 2.78 -6.66
CA TYR A 63 -7.94 3.07 -6.15
C TYR A 63 -7.84 3.52 -4.68
N PHE A 64 -8.78 4.35 -4.24
CA PHE A 64 -8.87 4.79 -2.86
C PHE A 64 -10.12 4.20 -2.19
N THR A 65 -9.98 3.84 -0.92
CA THR A 65 -11.12 3.39 -0.10
C THR A 65 -12.11 4.53 0.14
N HIS A 66 -13.39 4.20 0.20
CA HIS A 66 -14.44 5.17 0.47
C HIS A 66 -14.34 5.72 1.90
N PRO A 67 -14.68 7.01 2.13
CA PRO A 67 -14.79 7.55 3.47
C PRO A 67 -15.74 6.70 4.33
N TYR A 68 -15.36 6.44 5.58
CA TYR A 68 -16.17 5.70 6.57
C TYR A 68 -16.51 4.24 6.19
N SER A 69 -15.78 3.63 5.25
CA SER A 69 -16.00 2.25 4.82
C SER A 69 -14.91 1.30 5.35
N SER A 70 -14.93 1.04 6.66
CA SER A 70 -13.91 0.21 7.34
C SER A 70 -13.85 -1.23 6.81
N TRP A 71 -14.97 -1.78 6.32
CA TRP A 71 -15.02 -3.14 5.78
C TRP A 71 -14.15 -3.35 4.54
N GLU A 72 -13.84 -2.29 3.78
CA GLU A 72 -12.94 -2.36 2.62
C GLU A 72 -11.47 -2.61 3.04
N ARG A 73 -11.15 -2.40 4.33
CA ARG A 73 -9.80 -2.51 4.90
C ARG A 73 -9.62 -3.71 5.82
N GLY A 74 -10.63 -4.58 5.96
CA GLY A 74 -10.63 -5.67 6.96
C GLY A 74 -9.37 -6.54 6.93
N ILE A 75 -8.97 -7.01 5.74
CA ILE A 75 -7.76 -7.84 5.59
C ILE A 75 -6.50 -7.09 6.07
N ASN A 76 -6.35 -5.82 5.67
CA ASN A 76 -5.21 -5.01 6.09
C ASN A 76 -5.18 -4.81 7.61
N GLU A 77 -6.33 -4.59 8.23
CA GLU A 77 -6.44 -4.37 9.68
C GLU A 77 -6.15 -5.65 10.47
N ASP A 78 -6.66 -6.79 10.01
CA ASP A 78 -6.41 -8.10 10.61
C ASP A 78 -4.93 -8.47 10.51
N THR A 79 -4.31 -8.30 9.33
CA THR A 79 -2.88 -8.57 9.16
C THR A 79 -2.03 -7.65 10.02
N ASN A 80 -2.37 -6.36 10.12
CA ASN A 80 -1.67 -5.42 11.02
C ASN A 80 -1.81 -5.79 12.50
N CYS A 81 -2.96 -6.32 12.89
CA CYS A 81 -3.18 -6.83 14.25
C CYS A 81 -2.27 -8.03 14.55
N LEU A 82 -2.14 -8.97 13.60
CA LEU A 82 -1.23 -10.11 13.73
C LEU A 82 0.23 -9.65 13.84
N ILE A 83 0.67 -8.75 12.97
CA ILE A 83 2.05 -8.22 12.98
C ILE A 83 2.40 -7.56 14.31
N ARG A 84 1.47 -6.84 14.95
CA ARG A 84 1.74 -6.17 16.24
C ARG A 84 1.78 -7.12 17.43
N LYS A 85 1.25 -8.33 17.29
CA LYS A 85 1.20 -9.34 18.35
C LYS A 85 2.48 -10.19 18.41
N TYR A 86 3.25 -10.24 17.35
CA TYR A 86 4.50 -11.02 17.22
C TYR A 86 5.71 -10.08 17.11
#